data_AF-A0A8W8MKR5-F1
#
_entry.id   AF-A0A8W8MKR5-F1
#
_cell.length_a   1.000
_cell.length_b   1.000
_cell.length_c   1.000
_cell.angle_alpha   90.00
_cell.angle_beta   90.00
_cell.angle_gamma   90.00
#
_symmetry.space_group_name_H-M   'P 1'
#
loop_
_entity.id
_entity.type
_entity.pdbx_description
1 polymer ?
#
loop_
_entity_poly.entity_id
_entity_poly.type
_entity_poly.pdbx_seq_one_letter_code
_entity_poly.pdbx_strand_id
1 'polypeptide(L)'
;GGAAFGLMGKRTNKYGRDPIVLLGYLAHMAAFFLIFMNIPNGSPQDNTDSATYMTPSQYVAVFSSFLLGFGDSSFNTQLYSILGFMFPEDSSPAFALFKFVQSIAAAAAFYYSEALLLYYQLLILTVLGAIGTLAFCVVEWGVSRAYRMGYQSI
;
A
#
# COMPACT_ATOMS: atom_id res chain seq x y z
N GLY A 1 2.57 10.38 7.92
CA GLY A 1 1.55 10.28 6.85
C GLY A 1 0.33 11.13 7.12
N GLY A 2 -0.52 10.73 8.08
CA GLY A 2 -1.88 11.29 8.25
C GLY A 2 -2.00 12.82 8.41
N ALA A 3 -1.04 13.49 9.08
CA ALA A 3 -1.10 14.95 9.26
C ALA A 3 -0.91 15.73 7.94
N ALA A 4 -0.01 15.30 7.06
CA ALA A 4 0.23 15.95 5.77
C ALA A 4 -0.98 15.79 4.83
N PHE A 5 -1.59 14.60 4.83
CA PHE A 5 -2.76 14.32 4.00
C PHE A 5 -4.07 14.92 4.55
N GLY A 6 -4.21 15.06 5.88
CA GLY A 6 -5.33 15.79 6.49
C GLY A 6 -5.34 17.28 6.11
N LEU A 7 -4.16 17.88 5.98
CA LEU A 7 -4.01 19.28 5.53
C LEU A 7 -4.16 19.44 4.00
N MET A 8 -3.65 18.50 3.21
CA MET A 8 -3.81 18.53 1.74
C MET A 8 -5.20 18.08 1.25
N GLY A 9 -5.96 17.31 2.05
CA GLY A 9 -7.26 16.77 1.67
C GLY A 9 -8.27 17.83 1.21
N LYS A 10 -8.22 19.05 1.76
CA LYS A 10 -9.09 20.16 1.32
C LYS A 10 -8.78 20.65 -0.10
N ARG A 11 -7.54 20.50 -0.60
CA ARG A 11 -7.16 20.87 -1.97
C ARG A 11 -7.24 19.68 -2.94
N THR A 12 -7.03 18.45 -2.48
CA THR A 12 -7.08 17.26 -3.33
C THR A 12 -8.50 16.79 -3.64
N ASN A 13 -9.52 17.24 -2.89
CA ASN A 13 -10.93 16.93 -3.18
C ASN A 13 -11.39 17.36 -4.60
N LYS A 14 -10.65 18.26 -5.28
CA LYS A 14 -10.93 18.66 -6.66
C LYS A 14 -10.50 17.62 -7.71
N TYR A 15 -9.55 16.74 -7.37
CA TYR A 15 -8.93 15.79 -8.32
C TYR A 15 -9.25 14.31 -8.01
N GLY A 16 -10.06 14.02 -7.00
CA GLY A 16 -10.44 12.66 -6.60
C GLY A 16 -9.40 11.95 -5.73
N ARG A 17 -9.64 10.67 -5.45
CA ARG A 17 -8.79 9.81 -4.59
C ARG A 17 -7.56 9.23 -5.31
N ASP A 18 -7.64 9.09 -6.63
CA ASP A 18 -6.61 8.44 -7.46
C ASP A 18 -5.19 9.01 -7.33
N PRO A 19 -4.96 10.35 -7.31
CA PRO A 19 -3.60 10.88 -7.24
C PRO A 19 -2.88 10.50 -5.95
N ILE A 20 -3.62 10.35 -4.84
CA ILE A 20 -3.04 9.99 -3.54
C ILE A 20 -2.66 8.50 -3.52
N VAL A 21 -3.49 7.63 -4.10
CA VAL A 21 -3.17 6.20 -4.21
C VAL A 21 -1.98 5.99 -5.14
N LEU A 22 -1.93 6.67 -6.29
CA LEU A 22 -0.80 6.59 -7.21
C LEU A 22 0.51 7.08 -6.57
N LEU A 23 0.45 8.18 -5.82
CA LEU A 23 1.62 8.66 -5.06
C LEU A 23 2.09 7.63 -4.03
N GLY A 24 1.14 7.00 -3.31
CA GLY A 24 1.44 5.92 -2.37
C GLY A 24 2.10 4.72 -3.05
N TYR A 25 1.57 4.30 -4.20
CA TYR A 25 2.11 3.19 -4.99
C TYR A 25 3.54 3.48 -5.47
N LEU A 26 3.80 4.68 -6.00
CA LEU A 26 5.15 5.08 -6.42
C LEU A 26 6.13 5.10 -5.23
N ALA A 27 5.68 5.53 -4.05
CA ALA A 27 6.50 5.47 -2.84
C ALA A 27 6.83 4.02 -2.44
N HIS A 28 5.87 3.09 -2.51
CA HIS A 28 6.13 1.66 -2.30
C HIS A 28 7.11 1.11 -3.33
N MET A 29 6.95 1.41 -4.61
CA MET A 29 7.88 0.94 -5.66
C MET A 29 9.31 1.45 -5.43
N ALA A 30 9.46 2.73 -5.07
CA ALA A 30 10.75 3.29 -4.70
C ALA A 30 11.34 2.60 -3.46
N ALA A 31 10.53 2.34 -2.44
CA ALA A 31 10.98 1.63 -1.25
C ALA A 31 11.45 0.20 -1.56
N PHE A 32 10.67 -0.56 -2.33
CA PHE A 32 11.01 -1.93 -2.72
C PHE A 32 12.30 -1.98 -3.54
N PHE A 33 12.49 -1.03 -4.45
CA PHE A 33 13.72 -0.91 -5.22
C PHE A 33 14.94 -0.59 -4.34
N LEU A 34 14.81 0.34 -3.40
CA LEU A 34 15.88 0.66 -2.47
C LEU A 34 16.21 -0.52 -1.54
N ILE A 35 15.20 -1.26 -1.07
CA ILE A 35 15.40 -2.48 -0.28
C ILE A 35 16.15 -3.54 -1.09
N PHE A 36 15.76 -3.76 -2.34
CA PHE A 36 16.44 -4.70 -3.24
C PHE A 36 17.93 -4.36 -3.41
N MET A 37 18.26 -3.07 -3.55
CA MET A 37 19.63 -2.59 -3.73
C MET A 37 20.47 -2.64 -2.45
N ASN A 38 19.84 -2.38 -1.28
CA ASN A 38 20.53 -2.11 -0.01
C ASN A 38 20.54 -3.31 0.96
N ILE A 39 19.63 -4.28 0.81
CA ILE A 39 19.49 -5.42 1.73
C ILE A 39 19.81 -6.74 0.99
N PRO A 40 20.65 -7.62 1.58
CA PRO A 40 20.96 -8.92 1.00
C PRO A 40 19.74 -9.83 0.85
N ASN A 41 19.79 -10.73 -0.14
CA ASN A 41 18.66 -11.61 -0.46
C ASN A 41 18.32 -12.62 0.68
N GLY A 42 19.32 -13.08 1.42
CA GLY A 42 19.17 -14.05 2.51
C GLY A 42 18.79 -13.46 3.87
N SER A 43 18.70 -12.12 3.98
CA SER A 43 18.45 -11.44 5.26
C SER A 43 17.19 -11.87 6.04
N PRO A 44 16.09 -12.32 5.41
CA PRO A 44 14.93 -12.83 6.15
C PRO A 44 15.17 -14.17 6.86
N GLN A 45 16.16 -14.94 6.43
CA GLN A 45 16.40 -16.31 6.92
C GLN A 45 17.57 -16.36 7.91
N ASP A 46 18.67 -15.69 7.57
CA ASP A 46 19.89 -15.69 8.37
C ASP A 46 20.54 -14.29 8.39
N ASN A 47 21.31 -14.03 9.44
CA ASN A 47 22.24 -12.91 9.45
C ASN A 47 23.28 -13.15 8.34
N THR A 48 23.37 -12.24 7.38
CA THR A 48 24.21 -12.43 6.21
C THR A 48 25.01 -11.17 5.88
N ASP A 49 26.31 -11.37 5.67
CA ASP A 49 27.24 -10.36 5.16
C ASP A 49 27.39 -10.48 3.63
N SER A 50 26.44 -11.14 2.97
CA SER A 50 26.48 -11.34 1.52
C SER A 50 26.45 -10.00 0.79
N ALA A 51 27.20 -9.93 -0.30
CA ALA A 51 27.34 -8.72 -1.09
C ALA A 51 25.98 -8.25 -1.63
N THR A 52 25.68 -6.98 -1.41
CA THR A 52 24.53 -6.26 -1.97
C THR A 52 24.94 -5.50 -3.24
N TYR A 53 23.95 -5.06 -4.02
CA TYR A 53 24.21 -4.27 -5.24
C TYR A 53 24.77 -2.87 -4.95
N MET A 54 24.56 -2.36 -3.73
CA MET A 54 25.15 -1.13 -3.21
C MET A 54 25.68 -1.37 -1.81
N THR A 55 26.73 -0.66 -1.40
CA THR A 55 27.23 -0.71 0.00
C THR A 55 26.07 -0.48 0.98
N PRO A 56 25.79 -1.43 1.89
CA PRO A 56 24.68 -1.32 2.81
C PRO A 56 24.76 -0.03 3.62
N SER A 57 23.68 0.74 3.61
CA SER A 57 23.59 2.02 4.31
C SER A 57 22.36 2.05 5.22
N GLN A 58 22.59 2.34 6.50
CA GLN A 58 21.52 2.54 7.47
C GLN A 58 20.58 3.69 7.08
N TYR A 59 21.11 4.73 6.44
CA TYR A 59 20.30 5.88 6.01
C TYR A 59 19.32 5.49 4.91
N VAL A 60 19.74 4.63 3.98
CA VAL A 60 18.88 4.11 2.90
C VAL A 60 17.82 3.18 3.47
N ALA A 61 18.16 2.35 4.46
CA ALA A 61 17.19 1.50 5.14
C ALA A 61 16.12 2.32 5.87
N VAL A 62 16.52 3.34 6.66
CA VAL A 62 15.60 4.24 7.36
C VAL A 62 14.72 5.01 6.37
N PHE A 63 15.30 5.50 5.27
CA PHE A 63 14.54 6.19 4.23
C PHE A 63 13.54 5.26 3.52
N SER A 64 13.93 4.01 3.26
CA SER A 64 13.03 2.99 2.71
C SER A 64 11.85 2.72 3.66
N SER A 65 12.09 2.59 4.95
CA SER A 65 11.03 2.45 5.97
C SER A 65 10.10 3.66 6.03
N PHE A 66 10.63 4.87 5.87
CA PHE A 66 9.82 6.08 5.74
C PHE A 66 8.91 6.02 4.51
N LEU A 67 9.45 5.64 3.35
CA LEU A 67 8.67 5.50 2.11
C LEU A 67 7.59 4.41 2.22
N LEU A 68 7.89 3.27 2.85
CA LEU A 68 6.90 2.22 3.15
C LEU A 68 5.75 2.78 3.99
N GLY A 69 6.05 3.43 5.12
CA GLY A 69 5.03 4.00 5.99
C GLY A 69 4.23 5.14 5.33
N PHE A 70 4.88 5.90 4.44
CA PHE A 70 4.20 6.93 3.65
C PHE A 70 3.21 6.30 2.65
N GLY A 71 3.64 5.28 1.90
CA GLY A 71 2.79 4.51 1.00
C GLY A 71 1.59 3.89 1.72
N ASP A 72 1.84 3.18 2.83
CA ASP A 72 0.79 2.54 3.63
C ASP A 72 -0.24 3.55 4.14
N SER A 73 0.21 4.73 4.59
CA SER A 73 -0.71 5.76 5.07
C SER A 73 -1.60 6.31 3.95
N SER A 74 -1.08 6.37 2.72
CA SER A 74 -1.83 6.81 1.54
C SER A 74 -2.91 5.78 1.18
N PHE A 75 -2.53 4.50 1.08
CA PHE A 75 -3.48 3.42 0.78
C PHE A 75 -4.56 3.31 1.85
N ASN A 76 -4.19 3.26 3.13
CA ASN A 76 -5.15 3.14 4.23
C ASN A 76 -6.17 4.29 4.20
N THR A 77 -5.72 5.53 4.01
CA THR A 77 -6.60 6.70 3.97
C THR A 77 -7.60 6.61 2.82
N GLN A 78 -7.14 6.25 1.63
CA GLN A 78 -8.01 6.19 0.45
C GLN A 78 -8.94 4.97 0.44
N LEU A 79 -8.46 3.80 0.87
CA LEU A 79 -9.28 2.59 1.04
C LEU A 79 -10.38 2.82 2.08
N TYR A 80 -10.07 3.45 3.21
CA TYR A 80 -11.10 3.76 4.20
C TYR A 80 -12.10 4.80 3.69
N SER A 81 -11.62 5.79 2.91
CA SER A 81 -12.50 6.79 2.32
C SER A 81 -13.49 6.18 1.32
N ILE A 82 -13.05 5.29 0.43
CA ILE A 82 -13.94 4.65 -0.54
C ILE A 82 -14.90 3.67 0.14
N LEU A 83 -14.43 2.91 1.14
CA LEU A 83 -15.27 1.95 1.87
C LEU A 83 -16.38 2.65 2.66
N GLY A 84 -16.04 3.74 3.37
CA GLY A 84 -17.02 4.56 4.08
C GLY A 84 -17.97 5.31 3.15
N PHE A 85 -17.57 5.55 1.89
CA PHE A 85 -18.45 6.13 0.88
C PHE A 85 -19.41 5.09 0.28
N MET A 86 -18.95 3.86 0.01
CA MET A 86 -19.78 2.80 -0.56
C MET A 86 -20.78 2.22 0.45
N PHE A 87 -20.39 2.13 1.73
CA PHE A 87 -21.21 1.55 2.79
C PHE A 87 -21.47 2.58 3.90
N PRO A 88 -22.24 3.64 3.66
CA PRO A 88 -22.45 4.70 4.66
C PRO A 88 -23.22 4.21 5.89
N GLU A 89 -24.23 3.35 5.72
CA GLU A 89 -25.04 2.80 6.83
C GLU A 89 -24.38 1.58 7.48
N ASP A 90 -23.70 0.73 6.69
CA ASP A 90 -23.07 -0.51 7.14
C ASP A 90 -21.52 -0.44 7.14
N SER A 91 -20.98 0.74 7.45
CA SER A 91 -19.53 0.97 7.40
C SER A 91 -18.77 0.04 8.34
N SER A 92 -19.25 -0.15 9.58
CA SER A 92 -18.56 -0.98 10.59
C SER A 92 -18.37 -2.44 10.13
N PRO A 93 -19.40 -3.17 9.67
CA PRO A 93 -19.23 -4.49 9.04
C PRO A 93 -18.27 -4.50 7.85
N ALA A 94 -18.34 -3.49 6.97
CA ALA A 94 -17.47 -3.40 5.81
C ALA A 94 -15.99 -3.23 6.21
N PHE A 95 -15.71 -2.34 7.16
CA PHE A 95 -14.37 -2.15 7.74
C PHE A 95 -13.87 -3.40 8.44
N ALA A 96 -14.74 -4.12 9.16
CA ALA A 96 -14.39 -5.38 9.83
C ALA A 96 -13.99 -6.45 8.81
N LEU A 97 -14.74 -6.61 7.72
CA LEU A 97 -14.41 -7.55 6.65
C LEU A 97 -13.08 -7.19 5.97
N PHE A 98 -12.86 -5.91 5.68
CA PHE A 98 -11.60 -5.44 5.12
C PHE A 98 -10.42 -5.79 6.04
N LYS A 99 -10.55 -5.52 7.34
CA LYS A 99 -9.51 -5.83 8.34
C LYS A 99 -9.28 -7.32 8.52
N PHE A 100 -10.33 -8.13 8.42
CA PHE A 100 -10.22 -9.58 8.46
C PHE A 100 -9.37 -10.11 7.28
N VAL A 101 -9.67 -9.67 6.06
CA VAL A 101 -8.89 -10.04 4.87
C VAL A 101 -7.44 -9.55 4.98
N GLN A 102 -7.24 -8.31 5.45
CA GLN A 102 -5.90 -7.75 5.68
C GLN A 102 -5.09 -8.59 6.68
N SER A 103 -5.71 -9.05 7.76
CA SER A 103 -5.06 -9.91 8.77
C SER A 103 -4.70 -11.30 8.22
N ILE A 104 -5.55 -11.91 7.39
CA ILE A 104 -5.24 -13.16 6.71
C ILE A 104 -4.05 -12.97 5.76
N ALA A 105 -4.05 -11.90 4.96
CA ALA A 105 -2.95 -11.61 4.04
C ALA A 105 -1.63 -11.38 4.80
N ALA A 106 -1.66 -10.67 5.93
CA ALA A 106 -0.51 -10.49 6.79
C ALA A 106 -0.01 -11.81 7.40
N ALA A 107 -0.92 -12.68 7.87
CA ALA A 107 -0.56 -14.00 8.38
C ALA A 107 0.09 -14.87 7.30
N ALA A 108 -0.43 -14.85 6.07
CA ALA A 108 0.18 -15.54 4.94
C ALA A 108 1.56 -14.98 4.61
N ALA A 109 1.72 -13.65 4.66
CA ALA A 109 3.00 -12.97 4.46
C ALA A 109 4.06 -13.36 5.49
N PHE A 110 3.68 -13.39 6.77
CA PHE A 110 4.58 -13.88 7.82
C PHE A 110 4.94 -15.34 7.63
N TYR A 111 3.97 -16.19 7.25
CA TYR A 111 4.21 -17.61 7.04
C TYR A 111 5.23 -17.87 5.92
N TYR A 112 5.09 -17.23 4.75
CA TYR A 112 6.06 -17.45 3.67
C TYR A 112 7.38 -16.70 3.90
N SER A 113 7.44 -15.72 4.81
CA SER A 113 8.64 -14.90 5.02
C SER A 113 9.85 -15.71 5.48
N GLU A 114 9.64 -16.79 6.23
CA GLU A 114 10.73 -17.69 6.66
C GLU A 114 11.21 -18.60 5.52
N ALA A 115 10.32 -18.95 4.58
CA ALA A 115 10.63 -19.87 3.49
C ALA A 115 11.19 -19.19 2.23
N LEU A 116 10.83 -17.92 1.98
CA LEU A 116 11.18 -17.19 0.77
C LEU A 116 12.30 -16.17 1.00
N LEU A 117 13.23 -16.11 0.06
CA LEU A 117 14.27 -15.07 0.03
C LEU A 117 13.66 -13.68 -0.22
N LEU A 118 14.33 -12.64 0.24
CA LEU A 118 13.85 -11.26 0.23
C LEU A 118 13.37 -10.81 -1.15
N TYR A 119 14.10 -11.15 -2.21
CA TYR A 119 13.80 -10.68 -3.56
C TYR A 119 12.48 -11.27 -4.09
N TYR A 120 12.14 -12.51 -3.70
CA TYR A 120 10.84 -13.09 -4.03
C TYR A 120 9.72 -12.41 -3.24
N GLN A 121 9.96 -12.05 -1.98
CA GLN A 121 8.98 -11.29 -1.19
C GLN A 121 8.72 -9.90 -1.81
N LEU A 122 9.77 -9.19 -2.24
CA LEU A 122 9.64 -7.91 -2.94
C LEU A 122 8.93 -8.03 -4.29
N LEU A 123 9.16 -9.13 -5.03
CA LEU A 123 8.45 -9.40 -6.28
C LEU A 123 6.95 -9.60 -6.04
N ILE A 124 6.59 -10.40 -5.02
CA ILE A 124 5.19 -10.61 -4.61
C ILE A 124 4.54 -9.28 -4.25
N LEU A 125 5.19 -8.45 -3.42
CA LEU A 125 4.69 -7.14 -3.04
C LEU A 125 4.53 -6.19 -4.23
N THR A 126 5.46 -6.23 -5.19
CA THR A 126 5.40 -5.41 -6.40
C THR A 126 4.21 -5.79 -7.28
N VAL A 127 4.03 -7.09 -7.55
CA VAL A 127 2.95 -7.61 -8.39
C VAL A 127 1.59 -7.40 -7.73
N LEU A 128 1.44 -7.80 -6.46
CA LEU A 128 0.19 -7.61 -5.72
C LEU A 128 -0.14 -6.13 -5.50
N GLY A 129 0.88 -5.29 -5.27
CA GLY A 129 0.71 -3.84 -5.17
C GLY A 129 0.20 -3.22 -6.47
N ALA A 130 0.72 -3.65 -7.62
CA ALA A 130 0.22 -3.20 -8.93
C ALA A 130 -1.23 -3.64 -9.16
N ILE A 131 -1.54 -4.92 -8.91
CA ILE A 131 -2.90 -5.45 -9.06
C ILE A 131 -3.87 -4.72 -8.12
N GLY A 132 -3.49 -4.53 -6.85
CA GLY A 132 -4.31 -3.83 -5.86
C GLY A 132 -4.57 -2.37 -6.22
N THR A 133 -3.56 -1.68 -6.76
CA THR A 133 -3.69 -0.29 -7.26
C THR A 133 -4.65 -0.23 -8.44
N LEU A 134 -4.51 -1.14 -9.41
CA LEU A 134 -5.42 -1.21 -10.56
C LEU A 134 -6.86 -1.51 -10.12
N ALA A 135 -7.05 -2.48 -9.22
CA ALA A 135 -8.35 -2.82 -8.66
C ALA A 135 -8.98 -1.61 -7.96
N PHE A 136 -8.20 -0.86 -7.17
CA PHE A 136 -8.66 0.37 -6.54
C PHE A 136 -9.16 1.39 -7.58
N CYS A 137 -8.35 1.68 -8.62
CA CYS A 137 -8.73 2.64 -9.66
C CYS A 137 -10.01 2.21 -10.39
N VAL A 138 -10.16 0.93 -10.71
CA VAL A 138 -11.38 0.39 -11.35
C VAL A 138 -12.61 0.62 -10.47
N VAL A 139 -12.52 0.34 -9.17
CA VAL A 139 -13.63 0.55 -8.23
C VAL A 139 -13.93 2.04 -8.06
N GLU A 140 -12.94 2.88 -7.84
CA GLU A 140 -13.12 4.33 -7.66
C GLU A 140 -13.74 4.99 -8.91
N TRP A 141 -13.33 4.58 -10.11
CA TRP A 141 -13.93 5.06 -11.36
C TRP A 141 -15.37 4.58 -11.53
N GLY A 142 -15.66 3.33 -11.18
CA GLY A 142 -17.01 2.79 -11.20
C GLY A 142 -17.94 3.56 -10.26
N VAL A 143 -17.49 3.78 -9.02
CA VAL A 143 -18.21 4.53 -7.97
C VAL A 143 -18.40 5.99 -8.39
N SER A 144 -17.34 6.66 -8.86
CA SER A 144 -17.39 8.04 -9.34
C SER A 144 -18.37 8.21 -10.51
N ARG A 145 -18.44 7.22 -11.41
CA ARG A 145 -19.37 7.24 -12.55
C ARG A 145 -20.82 7.06 -12.09
N ALA A 146 -21.08 6.11 -11.19
CA ALA A 146 -22.42 5.88 -10.63
C ALA A 146 -22.95 7.11 -9.89
N TYR A 147 -22.09 7.76 -9.10
CA TYR A 147 -22.44 8.98 -8.39
C TYR A 147 -22.81 10.13 -9.33
N ARG A 148 -22.04 10.33 -10.41
CA ARG A 148 -22.36 11.35 -11.44
C ARG A 148 -23.68 11.08 -12.17
N MET A 149 -24.12 9.82 -12.21
CA MET A 149 -25.39 9.39 -12.80
C MET A 149 -26.57 9.48 -11.81
N GLY A 150 -26.35 9.94 -10.57
CA GLY A 150 -27.41 10.16 -9.58
C GLY A 150 -27.74 8.95 -8.69
N TYR A 151 -26.98 7.86 -8.77
CA TYR A 151 -27.13 6.72 -7.85
C TYR A 151 -26.40 7.05 -6.54
N GLN A 152 -27.13 7.09 -5.42
CA GLN A 152 -26.61 7.60 -4.14
C GLN A 152 -25.81 6.57 -3.32
N SER A 153 -26.02 5.27 -3.53
CA SER A 153 -25.28 4.17 -2.89
C SER A 153 -25.75 2.83 -3.45
N ILE A 154 -24.94 1.78 -3.31
CA ILE A 154 -25.33 0.39 -3.57
C ILE A 154 -25.59 -0.27 -2.22
#